data_AF-A0A7L3M4Q6-F1
#
_entry.id   AF-A0A7L3M4Q6-F1
#
_cell.length_a   1.000
_cell.length_b   1.000
_cell.length_c   1.000
_cell.angle_alpha   90.00
_cell.angle_beta   90.00
_cell.angle_gamma   90.00
#
_symmetry.space_group_name_H-M   'P 1'
#
loop_
_entity.id
_entity.type
_entity.pdbx_description
1 polymer ?
#
loop_
_entity_poly.entity_id
_entity_poly.type
_entity_poly.pdbx_seq_one_letter_code
_entity_poly.pdbx_strand_id
1 'polypeptide(L)'
;LTAYVAKVFAMAINLVDIETEVLCGAIKWLILEKQKPDGVFQEDAPVIHKEMVGGYQGAEPEVSLTAFVLVALQEARDICKDHVN
;
A
#
# COMPACT_ATOMS: atom_id res chain seq x y z
N LEU A 1 -3.89 5.94 1.72
CA LEU A 1 -2.74 6.74 1.17
C LEU A 1 -1.39 6.02 1.19
N THR A 2 -0.95 5.43 2.31
CA THR A 2 0.39 4.80 2.45
C THR A 2 0.71 3.77 1.35
N ALA A 3 -0.23 2.89 1.02
CA ALA A 3 -0.05 1.92 -0.07
C ALA A 3 0.21 2.56 -1.44
N TYR A 4 -0.37 3.73 -1.72
CA TYR A 4 -0.12 4.45 -2.98
C TYR A 4 1.33 4.93 -3.06
N VAL A 5 1.84 5.53 -1.98
CA VAL A 5 3.24 5.97 -1.90
C VAL A 5 4.19 4.79 -2.01
N ALA A 6 3.93 3.70 -1.28
CA ALA A 6 4.75 2.49 -1.35
C ALA A 6 4.79 1.90 -2.77
N LYS A 7 3.65 1.83 -3.46
CA LYS A 7 3.57 1.39 -4.86
C LYS A 7 4.43 2.27 -5.78
N VAL A 8 4.30 3.59 -5.68
CA VAL A 8 5.07 4.53 -6.50
C VAL A 8 6.56 4.42 -6.22
N PHE A 9 6.94 4.28 -4.95
CA PHE A 9 8.34 4.12 -4.55
C PHE A 9 8.93 2.80 -5.09
N ALA A 10 8.19 1.70 -4.99
CA ALA A 10 8.61 0.43 -5.57
C ALA A 10 8.86 0.51 -7.09
N MET A 11 8.01 1.24 -7.83
CA MET A 11 8.22 1.46 -9.27
C MET A 11 9.38 2.43 -9.57
N ALA A 12 9.65 3.40 -8.68
CA ALA A 12 10.62 4.46 -8.90
C ALA A 12 12.04 4.15 -8.38
N ILE A 13 12.21 3.13 -7.52
CA ILE A 13 13.49 2.81 -6.86
C ILE A 13 14.64 2.52 -7.85
N ASN A 14 14.32 2.08 -9.07
CA ASN A 14 15.30 1.84 -10.13
C ASN A 14 15.69 3.12 -10.91
N LEU A 15 15.03 4.24 -10.65
CA LEU A 15 15.19 5.51 -11.36
C LEU A 15 15.75 6.62 -10.45
N VAL A 16 15.39 6.60 -9.17
CA VAL A 16 15.82 7.58 -8.16
C VAL A 16 16.18 6.86 -6.87
N ASP A 17 17.09 7.46 -6.09
CA ASP A 17 17.52 6.90 -4.82
C ASP A 17 16.38 6.98 -3.78
N ILE A 18 15.97 5.81 -3.28
CA ILE A 18 14.93 5.64 -2.27
C ILE A 18 15.47 4.65 -1.25
N GLU A 19 15.53 5.07 0.01
CA GLU A 19 15.95 4.21 1.11
C GLU A 19 15.02 3.00 1.25
N THR A 20 15.58 1.79 1.12
CA THR A 20 14.83 0.52 1.22
C THR A 20 14.02 0.42 2.51
N GLU A 21 14.57 0.92 3.62
CA GLU A 21 13.89 0.94 4.93
C GLU A 21 12.60 1.79 4.93
N VAL A 22 12.56 2.86 4.15
CA VAL A 22 11.36 3.71 4.02
C VAL A 22 10.26 2.95 3.27
N LEU A 23 10.61 2.31 2.14
CA LEU A 23 9.66 1.50 1.37
C LEU A 23 9.20 0.28 2.17
N CYS A 24 10.13 -0.54 2.64
CA CYS A 24 9.80 -1.80 3.31
C CYS A 24 9.20 -1.58 4.70
N GLY A 25 9.52 -0.48 5.38
CA GLY A 25 8.83 -0.05 6.58
C GLY A 25 7.34 0.25 6.33
N ALA A 26 7.01 0.90 5.21
CA ALA A 26 5.61 1.13 4.82
C ALA A 26 4.87 -0.18 4.50
N ILE A 27 5.52 -1.12 3.79
CA ILE A 27 4.99 -2.45 3.50
C ILE A 27 4.72 -3.24 4.78
N LYS A 28 5.69 -3.27 5.70
CA LYS A 28 5.56 -3.93 7.00
C LYS A 28 4.43 -3.35 7.84
N TRP A 29 4.30 -2.02 7.88
CA TRP A 29 3.21 -1.36 8.60
C TRP A 29 1.83 -1.69 8.00
N LEU A 30 1.70 -1.75 6.67
CA LEU A 30 0.44 -2.16 6.04
C LEU A 30 0.04 -3.57 6.49
N ILE A 31 0.97 -4.52 6.47
CA ILE A 31 0.71 -5.92 6.85
C ILE A 31 0.39 -6.04 8.34
N LEU A 32 1.23 -5.48 9.21
CA LEU A 32 1.10 -5.68 10.66
C LEU A 32 -0.02 -4.85 11.30
N GLU A 33 -0.29 -3.65 10.79
CA GLU A 33 -1.15 -2.67 11.45
C GLU A 33 -2.46 -2.37 10.72
N LYS A 34 -2.59 -2.82 9.46
CA LYS A 34 -3.77 -2.51 8.62
C LYS A 34 -4.48 -3.73 8.04
N GLN A 35 -3.87 -4.91 8.07
CA GLN A 35 -4.57 -6.15 7.72
C GLN A 35 -5.39 -6.65 8.91
N LYS A 36 -6.69 -6.87 8.69
CA LYS A 36 -7.58 -7.50 9.66
C LYS A 36 -7.38 -9.03 9.69
N PRO A 37 -7.87 -9.73 10.73
CA PRO A 37 -7.78 -11.20 10.82
C PRO A 37 -8.48 -11.96 9.67
N ASP A 38 -9.45 -11.34 8.99
CA ASP A 38 -10.14 -11.88 7.82
C ASP A 38 -9.40 -11.60 6.49
N GLY A 39 -8.24 -10.96 6.55
CA GLY A 39 -7.37 -10.64 5.41
C GLY A 39 -7.68 -9.32 4.71
N VAL A 40 -8.76 -8.64 5.07
CA VAL A 40 -9.17 -7.35 4.50
C VAL A 40 -8.27 -6.24 5.03
N PHE A 41 -7.91 -5.27 4.18
CA PHE A 41 -7.20 -4.06 4.64
C PHE A 41 -8.18 -2.94 4.98
N GLN A 42 -7.90 -2.23 6.08
CA GLN A 42 -8.72 -1.11 6.55
C GLN A 42 -7.99 0.23 6.46
N GLU A 43 -8.73 1.27 6.08
CA GLU A 43 -8.29 2.66 6.19
C GLU A 43 -9.07 3.34 7.32
N ASP A 44 -8.37 3.72 8.39
CA ASP A 44 -8.99 4.36 9.57
C ASP A 44 -9.25 5.85 9.37
N ALA A 45 -8.45 6.48 8.50
CA ALA A 45 -8.51 7.90 8.20
C ALA A 45 -8.43 8.09 6.68
N PRO A 46 -9.59 8.31 6.01
CA PRO A 46 -9.61 8.48 4.56
C PRO A 46 -8.96 9.79 4.13
N VAL A 47 -8.48 9.83 2.89
CA VAL A 47 -7.94 11.05 2.30
C VAL A 47 -9.01 12.16 2.24
N ILE A 48 -8.59 13.40 2.51
CA ILE A 48 -9.49 14.57 2.54
C ILE A 48 -10.08 14.84 1.14
N HIS A 49 -9.19 14.86 0.13
CA HIS A 49 -9.53 15.04 -1.28
C HIS A 49 -9.95 13.71 -1.90
N LYS A 50 -11.23 13.35 -1.77
CA LYS A 50 -11.76 12.07 -2.25
C LYS A 50 -11.76 11.94 -3.78
N GLU A 51 -11.64 13.05 -4.49
CA GLU A 51 -11.39 13.05 -5.94
C GLU A 51 -10.09 12.31 -6.30
N MET A 52 -9.10 12.27 -5.40
CA MET A 52 -7.82 11.60 -5.65
C MET A 52 -7.91 10.06 -5.61
N VAL A 53 -8.96 9.49 -5.01
CA VAL A 53 -9.17 8.04 -5.02
C VAL A 53 -9.92 7.56 -6.26
N GLY A 54 -10.32 8.48 -7.15
CA GLY A 54 -10.96 8.16 -8.43
C GLY A 54 -12.28 7.38 -8.25
N GLY A 55 -12.44 6.29 -8.99
CA GLY A 55 -13.65 5.44 -9.00
C GLY A 55 -13.94 4.68 -7.69
N TYR A 56 -13.21 4.98 -6.62
CA TYR A 56 -13.45 4.40 -5.29
C TYR A 56 -14.80 4.82 -4.70
N GLN A 57 -15.28 6.04 -5.00
CA GLN A 57 -16.59 6.48 -4.55
C GLN A 57 -17.71 5.76 -5.30
N GLY A 58 -18.47 4.93 -4.60
CA GLY A 58 -19.58 4.13 -5.16
C GLY A 58 -19.19 2.72 -5.60
N ALA A 59 -17.92 2.35 -5.49
CA ALA A 59 -17.46 0.96 -5.59
C ALA A 59 -17.66 0.20 -4.26
N GLU A 60 -17.29 -1.08 -4.23
CA GLU A 60 -17.12 -1.85 -2.99
C GLU A 60 -15.82 -1.40 -2.30
N PRO A 61 -15.89 -0.56 -1.24
CA PRO A 61 -14.72 0.17 -0.75
C PRO A 61 -13.68 -0.76 -0.14
N GLU A 62 -14.12 -1.76 0.63
CA GLU A 62 -13.24 -2.74 1.28
C GLU A 62 -12.52 -3.64 0.26
N VAL A 63 -13.24 -4.10 -0.77
CA VAL A 63 -12.69 -4.93 -1.84
C VAL A 63 -11.69 -4.12 -2.67
N SER A 64 -12.06 -2.91 -3.07
CA SER A 64 -11.21 -2.04 -3.88
C SER A 64 -9.95 -1.62 -3.13
N LEU A 65 -10.07 -1.28 -1.85
CA LEU A 65 -8.94 -0.95 -0.98
C LEU A 65 -8.02 -2.15 -0.81
N THR A 66 -8.57 -3.32 -0.50
CA THR A 66 -7.80 -4.56 -0.32
C THR A 66 -7.03 -4.91 -1.59
N ALA A 67 -7.69 -4.89 -2.74
CA ALA A 67 -7.04 -5.12 -4.03
C ALA A 67 -5.93 -4.09 -4.30
N PHE A 68 -6.18 -2.82 -4.00
CA PHE A 68 -5.20 -1.76 -4.18
C PHE A 68 -3.96 -1.96 -3.29
N VAL A 69 -4.15 -2.33 -2.01
CA VAL A 69 -3.04 -2.64 -1.10
C VAL A 69 -2.27 -3.86 -1.59
N LEU A 70 -2.94 -4.93 -2.01
CA LEU A 70 -2.28 -6.13 -2.56
C LEU A 70 -1.42 -5.82 -3.79
N VAL A 71 -1.89 -4.95 -4.69
CA VAL A 71 -1.07 -4.48 -5.82
C VAL A 71 0.18 -3.77 -5.31
N ALA A 72 0.07 -2.88 -4.33
CA ALA A 72 1.24 -2.21 -3.75
C ALA A 72 2.23 -3.18 -3.10
N LEU A 73 1.74 -4.20 -2.37
CA LEU A 73 2.58 -5.26 -1.79
C LEU A 73 3.29 -6.07 -2.88
N GLN A 74 2.60 -6.38 -3.98
CA GLN A 74 3.17 -7.14 -5.08
C GLN A 74 4.25 -6.36 -5.85
N GLU A 75 4.06 -5.05 -6.08
CA GLU A 75 5.09 -4.19 -6.70
C GLU A 75 6.35 -4.11 -5.84
N ALA A 76 6.21 -4.11 -4.50
CA ALA A 76 7.35 -4.04 -3.58
C ALA A 76 7.97 -5.41 -3.24
N ARG A 77 7.37 -6.51 -3.69
CA ARG A 77 7.70 -7.88 -3.23
C ARG A 77 9.18 -8.22 -3.37
N ASP A 78 9.75 -8.02 -4.56
CA ASP A 78 11.14 -8.43 -4.82
C ASP A 78 12.17 -7.58 -4.06
N ILE A 79 11.81 -6.34 -3.73
CA ILE A 79 12.64 -5.40 -2.97
C ILE A 79 12.57 -5.72 -1.47
N CYS A 80 11.38 -6.04 -0.96
CA CYS A 80 11.11 -6.14 0.47
C CYS A 80 11.02 -7.56 1.03
N LYS A 81 11.20 -8.61 0.20
CA LYS A 81 11.12 -10.02 0.62
C LYS A 81 11.97 -10.39 1.84
N ASP A 82 13.14 -9.74 1.99
CA ASP A 82 14.09 -10.04 3.08
C ASP A 82 13.88 -9.10 4.30
N HIS A 83 13.00 -8.10 4.17
CA HIS A 83 12.70 -7.09 5.20
C HIS A 83 11.33 -7.31 5.87
N VAL A 84 10.48 -8.12 5.24
CA VAL A 84 9.11 -8.42 5.65
C VAL A 84 9.02 -9.92 5.89
N ASN A 85 9.00 -10.31 7.17
CA ASN A 85 8.89 -11.70 7.63
C ASN A 85 7.43 -12.11 7.83
#